data_AF-A0A6M0J5N2-F1
#
_entry.id   AF-A0A6M0J5N2-F1
#
_cell.length_a   1.000
_cell.length_b   1.000
_cell.length_c   1.000
_cell.angle_alpha   90.00
_cell.angle_beta   90.00
_cell.angle_gamma   90.00
#
_symmetry.space_group_name_H-M   'P 1'
#
loop_
_entity.id
_entity.type
_entity.pdbx_description
1 polymer ?
#
loop_
_entity_poly.entity_id
_entity_poly.type
_entity_poly.pdbx_seq_one_letter_code
_entity_poly.pdbx_strand_id
1 'polypeptide(L)'
;MLEWFISWIASNAFLHRKFLEYFCAWEFVWQFEKEGSISIEDLKTEVFGKHWQDETWHEVLRLIAGMIDAKFVGEILDYLMVQDGEEEKFLNLFLAAKCLAEVRNRSVIASVANKLFGKVKDLTKYDLWYYYTYDNAEETELVQEVRIQAVVTIASIWKDNRDALHCLKDRATVDNYQYVRDAAIEALVSNFKDDPDTRSFLKDLTTADNKNYVRCAAIEALASNFPDDPDTRSFLKDLTTADDGNVRRAAIKALVSNFKDDPDTHSILKDHATADNQWNVRSAAIEALASNFPNHPDTRWILKDRATADNQWNMRSAAIQALAKHFRYQPELFEIYYNCAVNDPFERKQDYETNPRRVALEIIIKQFPQHPQTLPLLHDLVENDPDGKVREFVQNKLKQWGK
;
A
#
# COMPACT_ATOMS: atom_id res chain seq x y z
N MET A 1 -30.64 0.37 39.84
CA MET A 1 -31.19 0.10 38.49
C MET A 1 -30.08 -0.29 37.51
N LEU A 2 -28.93 0.41 37.52
CA LEU A 2 -27.74 0.05 36.74
C LEU A 2 -27.09 -1.29 37.17
N GLU A 3 -26.89 -1.52 38.48
CA GLU A 3 -26.35 -2.80 38.97
C GLU A 3 -27.22 -4.00 38.56
N TRP A 4 -28.54 -3.81 38.57
CA TRP A 4 -29.49 -4.83 38.13
C TRP A 4 -29.41 -5.07 36.61
N PHE A 5 -29.23 -4.01 35.84
CA PHE A 5 -29.08 -4.09 34.38
C PHE A 5 -27.75 -4.71 33.96
N ILE A 6 -26.64 -4.37 34.63
CA ILE A 6 -25.31 -4.96 34.43
C ILE A 6 -25.32 -6.45 34.83
N SER A 7 -25.92 -6.79 35.97
CA SER A 7 -26.07 -8.19 36.41
C SER A 7 -26.95 -9.02 35.47
N TRP A 8 -28.03 -8.43 34.94
CA TRP A 8 -28.91 -9.10 33.98
C TRP A 8 -28.22 -9.35 32.63
N ILE A 9 -27.45 -8.37 32.15
CA ILE A 9 -26.67 -8.46 30.93
C ILE A 9 -25.54 -9.50 31.03
N ALA A 10 -24.76 -9.46 32.12
CA ALA A 10 -23.66 -10.40 32.35
C ALA A 10 -24.14 -11.86 32.43
N SER A 11 -25.42 -12.06 32.77
CA SER A 11 -26.03 -13.38 32.94
C SER A 11 -26.78 -13.87 31.70
N ASN A 12 -27.22 -13.00 30.77
CA ASN A 12 -28.20 -13.39 29.73
C ASN A 12 -27.97 -12.80 28.33
N ALA A 13 -26.96 -11.94 28.10
CA ALA A 13 -26.77 -11.30 26.79
C ALA A 13 -25.29 -11.29 26.35
N PHE A 14 -25.03 -11.70 25.11
CA PHE A 14 -23.79 -11.33 24.42
C PHE A 14 -23.84 -9.83 24.13
N LEU A 15 -23.33 -9.01 25.05
CA LEU A 15 -23.06 -7.61 24.74
C LEU A 15 -21.85 -7.52 23.82
N HIS A 16 -22.02 -6.76 22.74
CA HIS A 16 -20.92 -6.41 21.87
C HIS A 16 -19.88 -5.59 22.65
N ARG A 17 -18.59 -5.88 22.46
CA ARG A 17 -17.46 -5.25 23.18
C ARG A 17 -17.57 -3.71 23.28
N LYS A 18 -17.97 -3.05 22.19
CA LYS A 18 -18.18 -1.60 22.13
C LYS A 18 -19.18 -1.07 23.17
N PHE A 19 -20.24 -1.82 23.48
CA PHE A 19 -21.19 -1.41 24.52
C PHE A 19 -20.58 -1.53 25.92
N LEU A 20 -19.80 -2.58 26.18
CA LEU A 20 -19.09 -2.75 27.45
C LEU A 20 -18.07 -1.63 27.66
N GLU A 21 -17.31 -1.28 26.62
CA GLU A 21 -16.35 -0.17 26.65
C GLU A 21 -17.04 1.16 26.99
N TYR A 22 -18.21 1.43 26.39
CA TYR A 22 -19.01 2.61 26.70
C TYR A 22 -19.52 2.64 28.13
N PHE A 23 -20.10 1.55 28.63
CA PHE A 23 -20.61 1.51 30.01
C PHE A 23 -19.47 1.61 31.03
N CYS A 24 -18.32 1.02 30.74
CA CYS A 24 -17.12 1.18 31.57
C CYS A 24 -16.67 2.65 31.63
N ALA A 25 -16.57 3.32 30.48
CA ALA A 25 -16.22 4.74 30.43
C ALA A 25 -17.25 5.61 31.16
N TRP A 26 -18.54 5.34 30.94
CA TRP A 26 -19.63 6.07 31.56
C TRP A 26 -19.62 5.95 33.09
N GLU A 27 -19.28 4.77 33.63
CA GLU A 27 -19.20 4.55 35.08
C GLU A 27 -18.13 5.44 35.72
N PHE A 28 -16.93 5.51 35.14
CA PHE A 28 -15.88 6.43 35.63
C PHE A 28 -16.30 7.89 35.55
N VAL A 29 -16.97 8.29 34.46
CA VAL A 29 -17.47 9.66 34.29
C VAL A 29 -18.56 9.98 35.32
N TRP A 30 -19.45 9.03 35.62
CA TRP A 30 -20.48 9.20 36.63
C TRP A 30 -19.89 9.35 38.02
N GLN A 31 -18.92 8.50 38.39
CA GLN A 31 -18.18 8.58 39.65
C GLN A 31 -17.46 9.93 39.80
N PHE A 32 -16.87 10.45 38.71
CA PHE A 32 -16.16 11.73 38.72
C PHE A 32 -17.10 12.95 38.77
N GLU A 33 -18.07 13.06 37.85
CA GLU A 33 -18.86 14.28 37.68
C GLU A 33 -20.14 14.33 38.53
N LYS A 34 -20.71 13.18 38.88
CA LYS A 34 -22.03 13.11 39.54
C LYS A 34 -21.91 12.66 40.99
N GLU A 35 -21.15 11.60 41.24
CA GLU A 35 -20.95 11.12 42.61
C GLU A 35 -19.86 11.92 43.33
N GLY A 36 -18.82 12.35 42.60
CA GLY A 36 -17.62 12.97 43.18
C GLY A 36 -16.80 12.00 44.04
N SER A 37 -16.93 10.69 43.80
CA SER A 37 -16.25 9.63 44.53
C SER A 37 -14.79 9.45 44.10
N ILE A 38 -14.46 9.87 42.88
CA ILE A 38 -13.08 9.92 42.35
C ILE A 38 -12.73 11.36 41.96
N SER A 39 -11.47 11.74 42.18
CA SER A 39 -10.94 13.05 41.81
C SER A 39 -10.31 13.03 40.40
N ILE A 40 -9.94 14.21 39.89
CA ILE A 40 -9.16 14.29 38.64
C ILE A 40 -7.78 13.63 38.79
N GLU A 41 -7.21 13.62 39.99
CA GLU A 41 -5.95 12.90 40.25
C GLU A 41 -6.15 11.39 40.12
N ASP A 42 -7.24 10.85 40.67
CA ASP A 42 -7.58 9.43 40.55
C ASP A 42 -7.84 9.03 39.09
N LEU A 43 -8.54 9.87 38.31
CA LEU A 43 -8.68 9.63 36.88
C LEU A 43 -7.31 9.56 36.18
N LYS A 44 -6.39 10.48 36.49
CA LYS A 44 -5.06 10.49 35.87
C LYS A 44 -4.24 9.26 36.27
N THR A 45 -4.13 8.93 37.55
CA THR A 45 -3.20 7.90 38.01
C THR A 45 -3.81 6.49 38.01
N GLU A 46 -5.04 6.36 38.48
CA GLU A 46 -5.68 5.04 38.69
C GLU A 46 -6.41 4.53 37.46
N VAL A 47 -6.83 5.43 36.55
CA VAL A 47 -7.51 5.05 35.31
C VAL A 47 -6.56 5.18 34.12
N PHE A 48 -6.10 6.39 33.80
CA PHE A 48 -5.20 6.57 32.64
C PHE A 48 -3.80 6.00 32.90
N GLY A 49 -3.22 6.26 34.07
CA GLY A 49 -1.86 5.86 34.43
C GLY A 49 -1.64 4.35 34.47
N LYS A 50 -2.64 3.59 34.91
CA LYS A 50 -2.58 2.12 34.97
C LYS A 50 -2.89 1.42 33.64
N HIS A 51 -3.50 2.13 32.69
CA HIS A 51 -4.08 1.50 31.50
C HIS A 51 -3.61 2.09 30.17
N TRP A 52 -2.76 3.13 30.17
CA TRP A 52 -2.29 3.71 28.90
C TRP A 52 -1.41 2.75 28.08
N GLN A 53 -0.69 1.83 28.73
CA GLN A 53 0.08 0.77 28.04
C GLN A 53 -0.82 -0.33 27.47
N ASP A 54 -2.03 -0.49 27.99
CA ASP A 54 -2.96 -1.55 27.59
C ASP A 54 -3.88 -1.07 26.48
N GLU A 55 -3.57 -1.43 25.24
CA GLU A 55 -4.39 -1.08 24.07
C GLU A 55 -5.85 -1.53 24.18
N THR A 56 -6.17 -2.55 24.99
CA THR A 56 -7.55 -2.99 25.19
C THR A 56 -8.41 -1.96 25.92
N TRP A 57 -7.77 -1.06 26.68
CA TRP A 57 -8.41 0.04 27.40
C TRP A 57 -8.51 1.34 26.61
N HIS A 58 -7.79 1.49 25.49
CA HIS A 58 -7.69 2.77 24.78
C HIS A 58 -9.05 3.32 24.35
N GLU A 59 -10.00 2.47 23.97
CA GLU A 59 -11.35 2.92 23.65
C GLU A 59 -12.07 3.50 24.87
N VAL A 60 -11.98 2.84 26.03
CA VAL A 60 -12.57 3.32 27.29
C VAL A 60 -11.97 4.68 27.65
N LEU A 61 -10.65 4.80 27.60
CA LEU A 61 -9.92 6.04 27.92
C LEU A 61 -10.31 7.19 26.98
N ARG A 62 -10.43 6.92 25.67
CA ARG A 62 -10.94 7.90 24.70
C ARG A 62 -12.37 8.32 24.98
N LEU A 63 -13.26 7.37 25.28
CA LEU A 63 -14.65 7.65 25.59
C LEU A 63 -14.79 8.52 26.84
N ILE A 64 -13.99 8.26 27.88
CA ILE A 64 -13.93 9.13 29.07
C ILE A 64 -13.53 10.57 28.64
N ALA A 65 -12.47 10.71 27.84
CA ALA A 65 -12.03 12.03 27.35
C ALA A 65 -13.10 12.76 26.50
N GLY A 66 -13.96 12.02 25.79
CA GLY A 66 -15.08 12.58 25.02
C GLY A 66 -16.30 12.96 25.86
N MET A 67 -16.38 12.51 27.12
CA MET A 67 -17.54 12.70 28.00
C MET A 67 -17.33 13.80 29.06
N ILE A 68 -16.09 14.11 29.43
CA ILE A 68 -15.76 15.09 30.48
C ILE A 68 -15.44 16.50 29.93
N ASP A 69 -15.41 17.51 30.80
CA ASP A 69 -15.03 18.88 30.42
C ASP A 69 -13.60 18.96 29.86
N ALA A 70 -13.42 19.78 28.82
CA ALA A 70 -12.16 19.92 28.10
C ALA A 70 -10.97 20.29 29.00
N LYS A 71 -11.19 21.04 30.08
CA LYS A 71 -10.11 21.41 31.02
C LYS A 71 -9.51 20.19 31.70
N PHE A 72 -10.35 19.25 32.13
CA PHE A 72 -9.91 18.00 32.76
C PHE A 72 -9.19 17.09 31.76
N VAL A 73 -9.67 17.05 30.51
CA VAL A 73 -8.93 16.36 29.44
C VAL A 73 -7.55 16.97 29.28
N GLY A 74 -7.42 18.30 29.29
CA GLY A 74 -6.12 18.98 29.27
C GLY A 74 -5.16 18.50 30.35
N GLU A 75 -5.63 18.33 31.59
CA GLU A 75 -4.81 17.79 32.69
C GLU A 75 -4.38 16.33 32.46
N ILE A 76 -5.26 15.51 31.89
CA ILE A 76 -4.95 14.11 31.53
C ILE A 76 -3.92 14.07 30.39
N LEU A 77 -4.04 14.93 29.38
CA LEU A 77 -3.07 15.02 28.29
C LEU A 77 -1.69 15.47 28.81
N ASP A 78 -1.64 16.48 29.68
CA ASP A 78 -0.38 16.90 30.32
C ASP A 78 0.25 15.74 31.14
N TYR A 79 -0.57 14.95 31.85
CA TYR A 79 -0.09 13.76 32.57
C TYR A 79 0.49 12.68 31.64
N LEU A 80 -0.24 12.32 30.57
CA LEU A 80 0.21 11.32 29.59
C LEU A 80 1.52 11.74 28.90
N MET A 81 1.67 13.03 28.60
CA MET A 81 2.87 13.58 27.94
C MET A 81 4.16 13.54 28.78
N VAL A 82 4.04 13.37 30.10
CA VAL A 82 5.18 13.28 31.03
C VAL A 82 5.59 11.83 31.31
N GLN A 83 4.74 10.85 30.98
CA GLN A 83 5.10 9.43 31.11
C GLN A 83 6.25 9.07 30.17
N ASP A 84 7.13 8.19 30.64
CA ASP A 84 8.12 7.54 29.79
C ASP A 84 7.41 6.44 28.98
N GLY A 85 7.34 6.65 27.67
CA GLY A 85 6.62 5.77 26.76
C GLY A 85 7.50 5.09 25.73
N GLU A 86 8.83 5.29 25.77
CA GLU A 86 9.71 4.83 24.69
C GLU A 86 9.68 3.30 24.55
N GLU A 87 9.70 2.55 25.66
CA GLU A 87 9.57 1.09 25.68
C GLU A 87 8.24 0.60 25.09
N GLU A 88 7.19 1.42 25.24
CA GLU A 88 5.84 1.16 24.74
C GLU A 88 5.58 1.92 23.43
N LYS A 89 6.62 2.19 22.63
CA LYS A 89 6.53 2.85 21.31
C LYS A 89 5.74 4.17 21.32
N PHE A 90 5.81 4.91 22.42
CA PHE A 90 5.09 6.16 22.66
C PHE A 90 3.56 6.05 22.62
N LEU A 91 2.99 4.89 23.00
CA LEU A 91 1.54 4.70 23.11
C LEU A 91 0.87 5.79 23.97
N ASN A 92 1.53 6.30 25.00
CA ASN A 92 1.06 7.43 25.80
C ASN A 92 0.78 8.70 24.97
N LEU A 93 1.67 9.06 24.04
CA LEU A 93 1.52 10.24 23.18
C LEU A 93 0.45 10.02 22.10
N PHE A 94 0.39 8.83 21.52
CA PHE A 94 -0.63 8.50 20.53
C PHE A 94 -2.03 8.38 21.16
N LEU A 95 -2.14 7.82 22.37
CA LEU A 95 -3.38 7.82 23.15
C LEU A 95 -3.80 9.25 23.51
N ALA A 96 -2.87 10.09 23.95
CA ALA A 96 -3.15 11.50 24.22
C ALA A 96 -3.70 12.20 22.97
N ALA A 97 -3.11 11.96 21.78
CA ALA A 97 -3.60 12.54 20.53
C ALA A 97 -5.00 12.04 20.16
N LYS A 98 -5.28 10.75 20.38
CA LYS A 98 -6.61 10.16 20.22
C LYS A 98 -7.63 10.76 21.20
N CYS A 99 -7.26 11.00 22.45
CA CYS A 99 -8.12 11.66 23.45
C CYS A 99 -8.39 13.12 23.08
N LEU A 100 -7.37 13.86 22.60
CA LEU A 100 -7.53 15.21 22.06
C LEU A 100 -8.53 15.24 20.88
N ALA A 101 -8.58 14.16 20.10
CA ALA A 101 -9.52 14.03 18.98
C ALA A 101 -10.99 14.16 19.44
N GLU A 102 -11.30 13.61 20.61
CA GLU A 102 -12.65 13.56 21.21
C GLU A 102 -13.09 14.89 21.84
N VAL A 103 -12.15 15.81 22.09
CA VAL A 103 -12.43 17.10 22.72
C VAL A 103 -13.19 18.01 21.76
N ARG A 104 -14.46 18.29 22.08
CA ARG A 104 -15.35 19.14 21.28
C ARG A 104 -14.86 20.59 21.15
N ASN A 105 -14.36 21.17 22.25
CA ASN A 105 -13.86 22.55 22.27
C ASN A 105 -12.35 22.61 22.55
N ARG A 106 -11.55 22.29 21.54
CA ARG A 106 -10.08 22.27 21.64
C ARG A 106 -9.46 23.63 21.97
N SER A 107 -10.18 24.74 21.72
CA SER A 107 -9.66 26.08 21.99
C SER A 107 -9.37 26.33 23.48
N VAL A 108 -10.12 25.67 24.37
CA VAL A 108 -9.94 25.76 25.83
C VAL A 108 -8.58 25.21 26.28
N ILE A 109 -8.07 24.21 25.56
CA ILE A 109 -6.80 23.53 25.86
C ILE A 109 -5.77 23.71 24.75
N ALA A 110 -5.85 24.81 23.99
CA ALA A 110 -4.97 25.06 22.84
C ALA A 110 -3.47 24.98 23.19
N SER A 111 -3.09 25.46 24.37
CA SER A 111 -1.70 25.36 24.86
C SER A 111 -1.25 23.90 25.01
N VAL A 112 -2.07 23.06 25.63
CA VAL A 112 -1.80 21.62 25.81
C VAL A 112 -1.78 20.89 24.46
N ALA A 113 -2.75 21.19 23.59
CA ALA A 113 -2.82 20.64 22.25
C ALA A 113 -1.58 20.97 21.40
N ASN A 114 -1.03 22.19 21.53
CA ASN A 114 0.19 22.60 20.83
C ASN A 114 1.44 21.92 21.40
N LYS A 115 1.53 21.73 22.72
CA LYS A 115 2.62 20.94 23.33
C LYS A 115 2.60 19.49 22.83
N LEU A 116 1.40 18.89 22.80
CA LEU A 116 1.22 17.53 22.30
C LEU A 116 1.58 17.42 20.82
N PHE A 117 1.17 18.38 20.00
CA PHE A 117 1.58 18.46 18.61
C PHE A 117 3.11 18.49 18.48
N GLY A 118 3.80 19.31 19.29
CA GLY A 118 5.26 19.37 19.32
C GLY A 118 5.91 18.02 19.61
N LYS A 119 5.45 17.34 20.66
CA LYS A 119 5.96 16.00 21.03
C LYS A 119 5.73 14.96 19.93
N VAL A 120 4.52 14.89 19.34
CA VAL A 120 4.24 13.96 18.24
C VAL A 120 5.02 14.33 16.98
N LYS A 121 5.22 15.63 16.71
CA LYS A 121 6.06 16.13 15.62
C LYS A 121 7.50 15.68 15.78
N ASP A 122 8.06 15.71 16.98
CA ASP A 122 9.41 15.22 17.24
C ASP A 122 9.53 13.72 16.95
N LEU A 123 8.48 12.94 17.23
CA LEU A 123 8.45 11.50 16.90
C LEU A 123 8.52 11.20 15.39
N THR A 124 8.15 12.14 14.51
CA THR A 124 8.35 11.98 13.06
C THR A 124 9.83 11.93 12.66
N LYS A 125 10.72 12.34 13.58
CA LYS A 125 12.18 12.30 13.50
C LYS A 125 12.78 11.33 14.52
N TYR A 126 11.97 10.52 15.18
CA TYR A 126 12.43 9.60 16.23
C TYR A 126 13.55 8.71 15.72
N ASP A 127 14.59 8.56 16.52
CA ASP A 127 15.71 7.66 16.23
C ASP A 127 16.23 7.10 17.55
N LEU A 128 16.87 5.95 17.49
CA LEU A 128 17.45 5.32 18.68
C LEU A 128 18.68 6.11 19.13
N TRP A 129 18.88 6.20 20.45
CA TRP A 129 20.03 6.93 21.02
C TRP A 129 21.38 6.28 20.71
N TYR A 130 21.38 5.03 20.28
CA TYR A 130 22.56 4.25 19.91
C TYR A 130 22.59 3.94 18.42
N TYR A 131 23.79 3.67 17.91
CA TYR A 131 23.98 3.27 16.53
C TYR A 131 23.49 1.85 16.28
N TYR A 132 22.65 1.67 15.27
CA TYR A 132 22.26 0.38 14.72
C TYR A 132 22.53 0.36 13.21
N THR A 133 22.78 -0.82 12.65
CA THR A 133 22.92 -0.98 11.21
C THR A 133 21.54 -1.16 10.57
N TYR A 134 21.35 -0.66 9.35
CA TYR A 134 20.11 -0.86 8.59
C TYR A 134 19.79 -2.33 8.28
N ASP A 135 20.77 -3.23 8.45
CA ASP A 135 20.58 -4.68 8.36
C ASP A 135 19.87 -5.25 9.60
N ASN A 136 19.79 -4.49 10.69
CA ASN A 136 19.04 -4.89 11.86
C ASN A 136 17.56 -4.57 11.66
N ALA A 137 16.79 -5.63 11.37
CA ALA A 137 15.39 -5.52 11.00
C ALA A 137 14.53 -4.98 12.14
N GLU A 138 14.78 -5.37 13.38
CA GLU A 138 13.93 -5.03 14.53
C GLU A 138 14.00 -3.53 14.86
N GLU A 139 15.19 -2.95 15.00
CA GLU A 139 15.40 -1.54 15.28
C GLU A 139 14.92 -0.66 14.12
N THR A 140 15.20 -1.10 12.89
CA THR A 140 14.76 -0.41 11.68
C THR A 140 13.24 -0.43 11.55
N GLU A 141 12.58 -1.53 11.90
CA GLU A 141 11.13 -1.65 11.94
C GLU A 141 10.53 -0.76 13.04
N LEU A 142 11.08 -0.80 14.25
CA LEU A 142 10.64 0.02 15.37
C LEU A 142 10.70 1.52 15.04
N VAL A 143 11.82 2.01 14.51
CA VAL A 143 11.99 3.43 14.16
C VAL A 143 11.00 3.83 13.07
N GLN A 144 10.81 2.99 12.05
CA GLN A 144 9.84 3.26 10.99
C GLN A 144 8.40 3.28 11.53
N GLU A 145 8.03 2.31 12.36
CA GLU A 145 6.70 2.20 12.97
C GLU A 145 6.35 3.46 13.77
N VAL A 146 7.25 3.92 14.64
CA VAL A 146 7.04 5.15 15.44
C VAL A 146 6.89 6.37 14.54
N ARG A 147 7.76 6.53 13.52
CA ARG A 147 7.69 7.66 12.59
C ARG A 147 6.41 7.65 11.75
N ILE A 148 6.01 6.48 11.23
CA ILE A 148 4.77 6.31 10.46
C ILE A 148 3.57 6.64 11.33
N GLN A 149 3.52 6.09 12.55
CA GLN A 149 2.42 6.35 13.48
C GLN A 149 2.33 7.84 13.84
N ALA A 150 3.46 8.53 13.99
CA ALA A 150 3.52 9.98 14.19
C ALA A 150 3.00 10.77 12.98
N VAL A 151 3.43 10.42 11.76
CA VAL A 151 2.95 11.00 10.50
C VAL A 151 1.42 10.87 10.37
N VAL A 152 0.90 9.67 10.56
CA VAL A 152 -0.54 9.38 10.47
C VAL A 152 -1.34 10.10 11.57
N THR A 153 -0.80 10.14 12.79
CA THR A 153 -1.43 10.84 13.92
C THR A 153 -1.47 12.35 13.67
N ILE A 154 -0.38 12.94 13.16
CA ILE A 154 -0.34 14.36 12.83
C ILE A 154 -1.41 14.71 11.79
N ALA A 155 -1.46 13.92 10.72
CA ALA A 155 -2.37 14.17 9.61
C ALA A 155 -3.84 14.02 10.01
N SER A 156 -4.17 13.07 10.88
CA SER A 156 -5.54 12.81 11.31
C SER A 156 -6.07 13.82 12.33
N ILE A 157 -5.23 14.31 13.25
CA ILE A 157 -5.66 15.17 14.36
C ILE A 157 -5.55 16.66 14.05
N TRP A 158 -4.54 17.10 13.29
CA TRP A 158 -4.24 18.51 13.01
C TRP A 158 -4.43 18.90 11.54
N LYS A 159 -5.59 18.55 10.96
CA LYS A 159 -5.93 18.76 9.54
C LYS A 159 -5.88 20.21 9.07
N ASP A 160 -6.17 21.17 9.95
CA ASP A 160 -6.18 22.60 9.63
C ASP A 160 -4.88 23.32 10.02
N ASN A 161 -3.85 22.56 10.44
CA ASN A 161 -2.58 23.13 10.91
C ASN A 161 -1.54 23.18 9.78
N ARG A 162 -1.08 24.39 9.44
CA ARG A 162 -0.03 24.58 8.43
C ARG A 162 1.30 23.92 8.81
N ASP A 163 1.63 23.85 10.11
CA ASP A 163 2.84 23.18 10.56
C ASP A 163 2.73 21.65 10.41
N ALA A 164 1.52 21.10 10.50
CA ALA A 164 1.28 19.68 10.21
C ALA A 164 1.52 19.41 8.73
N LEU A 165 0.94 20.23 7.84
CA LEU A 165 1.19 20.16 6.39
C LEU A 165 2.68 20.26 6.06
N HIS A 166 3.39 21.24 6.63
CA HIS A 166 4.84 21.39 6.45
C HIS A 166 5.60 20.14 6.95
N CYS A 167 5.23 19.60 8.11
CA CYS A 167 5.85 18.40 8.65
C CYS A 167 5.70 17.21 7.70
N LEU A 168 4.51 17.00 7.14
CA LEU A 168 4.27 15.92 6.18
C LEU A 168 5.06 16.12 4.88
N LYS A 169 5.10 17.34 4.33
CA LYS A 169 5.92 17.66 3.14
C LYS A 169 7.41 17.41 3.40
N ASP A 170 7.91 17.78 4.58
CA ASP A 170 9.29 17.52 5.00
C ASP A 170 9.56 16.01 5.06
N ARG A 171 8.73 15.22 5.76
CA ARG A 171 8.87 13.75 5.82
C ARG A 171 8.79 13.08 4.45
N ALA A 172 7.86 13.52 3.61
CA ALA A 172 7.74 13.04 2.24
C ALA A 172 8.98 13.35 1.39
N THR A 173 9.79 14.36 1.74
CA THR A 173 10.95 14.80 0.94
C THR A 173 12.29 14.26 1.45
N VAL A 174 12.53 14.27 2.78
CA VAL A 174 13.88 14.07 3.33
C VAL A 174 14.02 12.84 4.23
N ASP A 175 12.95 12.10 4.54
CA ASP A 175 13.09 10.91 5.37
C ASP A 175 13.89 9.82 4.64
N ASN A 176 14.68 9.05 5.39
CA ASN A 176 15.55 8.02 4.82
C ASN A 176 14.80 6.72 4.52
N TYR A 177 13.63 6.52 5.13
CA TYR A 177 12.85 5.30 5.02
C TYR A 177 11.71 5.44 4.02
N GLN A 178 11.71 4.56 3.02
CA GLN A 178 10.68 4.54 1.99
C GLN A 178 9.27 4.52 2.59
N TYR A 179 9.00 3.64 3.57
CA TYR A 179 7.66 3.51 4.15
C TYR A 179 7.21 4.77 4.89
N VAL A 180 8.12 5.53 5.49
CA VAL A 180 7.80 6.82 6.13
C VAL A 180 7.45 7.87 5.08
N ARG A 181 8.20 7.91 3.96
CA ARG A 181 7.91 8.83 2.85
C ARG A 181 6.56 8.51 2.20
N ASP A 182 6.28 7.23 1.95
CA ASP A 182 5.02 6.76 1.38
C ASP A 182 3.85 7.11 2.31
N ALA A 183 3.97 6.85 3.62
CA ALA A 183 2.98 7.23 4.62
C ALA A 183 2.73 8.75 4.66
N ALA A 184 3.78 9.57 4.48
CA ALA A 184 3.64 11.03 4.44
C ALA A 184 2.92 11.49 3.17
N ILE A 185 3.20 10.89 2.01
CA ILE A 185 2.48 11.14 0.75
C ILE A 185 1.00 10.76 0.89
N GLU A 186 0.71 9.58 1.44
CA GLU A 186 -0.66 9.11 1.66
C GLU A 186 -1.42 10.01 2.66
N ALA A 187 -0.75 10.43 3.73
CA ALA A 187 -1.29 11.36 4.72
C ALA A 187 -1.66 12.72 4.10
N LEU A 188 -0.84 13.23 3.18
CA LEU A 188 -1.10 14.48 2.45
C LEU A 188 -2.38 14.36 1.61
N VAL A 189 -2.53 13.32 0.81
CA VAL A 189 -3.74 13.16 -0.03
C VAL A 189 -4.98 12.79 0.76
N SER A 190 -4.84 12.12 1.90
CA SER A 190 -5.99 11.72 2.73
C SER A 190 -6.55 12.88 3.56
N ASN A 191 -5.70 13.82 4.00
CA ASN A 191 -6.10 14.86 4.96
C ASN A 191 -5.89 16.30 4.47
N PHE A 192 -5.07 16.52 3.45
CA PHE A 192 -4.72 17.85 2.92
C PHE A 192 -4.95 17.96 1.40
N LYS A 193 -5.79 17.12 0.81
CA LYS A 193 -6.09 17.17 -0.63
C LYS A 193 -6.66 18.51 -1.11
N ASP A 194 -7.42 19.19 -0.26
CA ASP A 194 -8.09 20.45 -0.58
C ASP A 194 -7.16 21.66 -0.39
N ASP A 195 -5.96 21.44 0.18
CA ASP A 195 -4.93 22.46 0.24
C ASP A 195 -4.37 22.71 -1.18
N PRO A 196 -4.34 23.97 -1.64
CA PRO A 196 -3.96 24.30 -3.02
C PRO A 196 -2.54 23.87 -3.38
N ASP A 197 -1.65 23.74 -2.40
CA ASP A 197 -0.24 23.43 -2.62
C ASP A 197 0.04 21.92 -2.62
N THR A 198 -0.87 21.07 -2.12
CA THR A 198 -0.66 19.61 -2.06
C THR A 198 -0.41 19.02 -3.44
N ARG A 199 -1.22 19.42 -4.43
CA ARG A 199 -1.07 18.94 -5.80
C ARG A 199 0.25 19.40 -6.43
N SER A 200 0.62 20.67 -6.27
CA SER A 200 1.89 21.19 -6.81
C SER A 200 3.08 20.45 -6.18
N PHE A 201 3.05 20.27 -4.87
CA PHE A 201 4.07 19.53 -4.15
C PHE A 201 4.24 18.09 -4.68
N LEU A 202 3.16 17.37 -4.97
CA LEU A 202 3.25 16.03 -5.54
C LEU A 202 3.84 16.05 -6.96
N LYS A 203 3.49 17.03 -7.81
CA LYS A 203 4.10 17.18 -9.14
C LYS A 203 5.61 17.45 -9.05
N ASP A 204 6.01 18.30 -8.11
CA ASP A 204 7.43 18.57 -7.83
C ASP A 204 8.13 17.29 -7.34
N LEU A 205 7.51 16.53 -6.44
CA LEU A 205 8.06 15.28 -5.92
C LEU A 205 8.22 14.22 -7.02
N THR A 206 7.29 14.15 -7.97
CA THR A 206 7.39 13.25 -9.13
C THR A 206 8.57 13.57 -10.06
N THR A 207 8.98 14.85 -10.15
CA THR A 207 10.00 15.31 -11.12
C THR A 207 11.38 15.51 -10.50
N ALA A 208 11.44 16.01 -9.26
CA ALA A 208 12.68 16.44 -8.62
C ALA A 208 13.29 15.38 -7.68
N ASP A 209 12.50 14.41 -7.19
CA ASP A 209 13.03 13.45 -6.22
C ASP A 209 14.06 12.51 -6.83
N ASN A 210 15.13 12.21 -6.09
CA ASN A 210 16.19 11.33 -6.57
C ASN A 210 15.86 9.83 -6.43
N LYS A 211 14.79 9.48 -5.70
CA LYS A 211 14.35 8.09 -5.51
C LYS A 211 13.14 7.79 -6.39
N ASN A 212 13.30 6.83 -7.30
CA ASN A 212 12.22 6.44 -8.20
C ASN A 212 10.99 5.88 -7.47
N TYR A 213 11.15 5.22 -6.31
CA TYR A 213 10.02 4.73 -5.52
C TYR A 213 9.12 5.87 -5.03
N VAL A 214 9.71 7.00 -4.61
CA VAL A 214 8.95 8.20 -4.20
C VAL A 214 8.29 8.87 -5.39
N ARG A 215 9.00 8.97 -6.52
CA ARG A 215 8.40 9.50 -7.75
C ARG A 215 7.18 8.65 -8.15
N CYS A 216 7.27 7.33 -8.03
CA CYS A 216 6.15 6.41 -8.29
C CYS A 216 5.00 6.61 -7.29
N ALA A 217 5.28 6.70 -5.99
CA ALA A 217 4.25 6.96 -4.97
C ALA A 217 3.53 8.29 -5.22
N ALA A 218 4.26 9.35 -5.59
CA ALA A 218 3.68 10.64 -5.95
C ALA A 218 2.81 10.55 -7.22
N ILE A 219 3.21 9.77 -8.23
CA ILE A 219 2.40 9.51 -9.43
C ILE A 219 1.09 8.81 -9.07
N GLU A 220 1.15 7.77 -8.25
CA GLU A 220 -0.04 7.02 -7.81
C GLU A 220 -0.98 7.91 -6.99
N ALA A 221 -0.43 8.73 -6.09
CA ALA A 221 -1.16 9.70 -5.30
C ALA A 221 -1.86 10.75 -6.18
N LEU A 222 -1.15 11.31 -7.17
CA LEU A 222 -1.72 12.27 -8.13
C LEU A 222 -2.87 11.66 -8.93
N ALA A 223 -2.64 10.49 -9.51
CA ALA A 223 -3.62 9.86 -10.40
C ALA A 223 -4.90 9.45 -9.67
N SER A 224 -4.77 8.95 -8.43
CA SER A 224 -5.91 8.42 -7.67
C SER A 224 -6.72 9.51 -6.97
N ASN A 225 -6.11 10.65 -6.63
CA ASN A 225 -6.76 11.69 -5.82
C ASN A 225 -7.06 12.98 -6.59
N PHE A 226 -6.46 13.18 -7.76
CA PHE A 226 -6.71 14.34 -8.61
C PHE A 226 -7.04 13.94 -10.07
N PRO A 227 -7.96 12.98 -10.31
CA PRO A 227 -8.29 12.55 -11.67
C PRO A 227 -9.02 13.63 -12.48
N ASP A 228 -9.81 14.48 -11.81
CA ASP A 228 -10.60 15.54 -12.45
C ASP A 228 -9.77 16.81 -12.77
N ASP A 229 -8.51 16.87 -12.32
CA ASP A 229 -7.63 17.97 -12.66
C ASP A 229 -7.23 17.87 -14.14
N PRO A 230 -7.52 18.89 -14.97
CA PRO A 230 -7.24 18.84 -16.41
C PRO A 230 -5.76 18.61 -16.71
N ASP A 231 -4.87 19.04 -15.82
CA ASP A 231 -3.42 18.94 -15.98
C ASP A 231 -2.85 17.60 -15.52
N THR A 232 -3.49 16.88 -14.58
CA THR A 232 -2.99 15.56 -14.09
C THR A 232 -2.77 14.61 -15.24
N ARG A 233 -3.75 14.51 -16.15
CA ARG A 233 -3.66 13.62 -17.30
C ARG A 233 -2.51 13.98 -18.24
N SER A 234 -2.35 15.26 -18.58
CA SER A 234 -1.25 15.70 -19.45
C SER A 234 0.10 15.42 -18.81
N PHE A 235 0.22 15.70 -17.51
CA PHE A 235 1.43 15.44 -16.75
C PHE A 235 1.79 13.94 -16.72
N LEU A 236 0.80 13.06 -16.55
CA LEU A 236 1.03 11.61 -16.63
C LEU A 236 1.48 11.15 -18.03
N LYS A 237 0.95 11.76 -19.11
CA LYS A 237 1.42 11.49 -20.48
C LYS A 237 2.88 11.90 -20.64
N ASP A 238 3.27 13.08 -20.16
CA ASP A 238 4.67 13.53 -20.23
C ASP A 238 5.61 12.56 -19.49
N LEU A 239 5.17 12.04 -18.33
CA LEU A 239 5.94 11.09 -17.54
C LEU A 239 6.11 9.72 -18.18
N THR A 240 5.32 9.36 -19.20
CA THR A 240 5.61 8.15 -19.99
C THR A 240 6.86 8.33 -20.84
N THR A 241 7.40 9.54 -20.98
CA THR A 241 8.67 9.80 -21.69
C THR A 241 9.86 10.02 -20.75
N ALA A 242 9.67 9.84 -19.44
CA ALA A 242 10.74 9.99 -18.45
C ALA A 242 11.92 9.06 -18.70
N ASP A 243 13.11 9.47 -18.27
CA ASP A 243 14.36 8.71 -18.37
C ASP A 243 14.33 7.40 -17.56
N ASP A 244 13.78 7.45 -16.36
CA ASP A 244 13.62 6.31 -15.45
C ASP A 244 12.43 5.42 -15.86
N GLY A 245 12.68 4.13 -16.09
CA GLY A 245 11.64 3.19 -16.51
C GLY A 245 10.65 2.80 -15.42
N ASN A 246 10.99 2.90 -14.12
CA ASN A 246 9.99 2.71 -13.06
C ASN A 246 8.96 3.84 -13.08
N VAL A 247 9.42 5.07 -13.35
CA VAL A 247 8.56 6.25 -13.51
C VAL A 247 7.65 6.11 -14.74
N ARG A 248 8.21 5.75 -15.91
CA ARG A 248 7.39 5.47 -17.10
C ARG A 248 6.35 4.38 -16.83
N ARG A 249 6.74 3.31 -16.15
CA ARG A 249 5.85 2.20 -15.78
C ARG A 249 4.73 2.67 -14.83
N ALA A 250 5.04 3.49 -13.83
CA ALA A 250 4.04 4.05 -12.92
C ALA A 250 3.06 4.96 -13.66
N ALA A 251 3.56 5.82 -14.56
CA ALA A 251 2.73 6.68 -15.39
C ALA A 251 1.79 5.88 -16.32
N ILE A 252 2.28 4.82 -16.96
CA ILE A 252 1.47 3.89 -17.76
C ILE A 252 0.34 3.28 -16.93
N LYS A 253 0.66 2.74 -15.74
CA LYS A 253 -0.36 2.19 -14.83
C LYS A 253 -1.39 3.23 -14.42
N ALA A 254 -0.94 4.43 -14.07
CA ALA A 254 -1.78 5.55 -13.67
C ALA A 254 -2.76 5.98 -14.79
N LEU A 255 -2.26 6.10 -16.03
CA LEU A 255 -3.09 6.40 -17.21
C LEU A 255 -4.16 5.34 -17.44
N VAL A 256 -3.81 4.06 -17.31
CA VAL A 256 -4.75 2.97 -17.54
C VAL A 256 -5.81 2.90 -16.45
N SER A 257 -5.44 3.09 -15.18
CA SER A 257 -6.38 3.01 -14.06
C SER A 257 -7.38 4.18 -14.03
N ASN A 258 -6.97 5.38 -14.44
CA ASN A 258 -7.77 6.61 -14.27
C ASN A 258 -8.20 7.28 -15.58
N PHE A 259 -7.52 7.00 -16.69
CA PHE A 259 -7.67 7.72 -17.97
C PHE A 259 -7.71 6.78 -19.19
N LYS A 260 -8.25 5.56 -19.03
CA LYS A 260 -8.32 4.56 -20.11
C LYS A 260 -9.09 5.02 -21.35
N ASP A 261 -10.08 5.89 -21.18
CA ASP A 261 -10.95 6.36 -22.26
C ASP A 261 -10.32 7.56 -23.02
N ASP A 262 -9.13 8.00 -22.60
CA ASP A 262 -8.38 9.00 -23.33
C ASP A 262 -7.88 8.44 -24.68
N PRO A 263 -8.05 9.18 -25.79
CA PRO A 263 -7.72 8.69 -27.13
C PRO A 263 -6.24 8.37 -27.32
N ASP A 264 -5.34 8.99 -26.57
CA ASP A 264 -3.90 8.79 -26.72
C ASP A 264 -3.41 7.58 -25.92
N THR A 265 -4.17 7.12 -24.90
CA THR A 265 -3.75 6.03 -24.00
C THR A 265 -3.37 4.77 -24.78
N HIS A 266 -4.19 4.36 -25.75
CA HIS A 266 -3.85 3.17 -26.56
C HIS A 266 -2.56 3.38 -27.37
N SER A 267 -2.36 4.55 -27.98
CA SER A 267 -1.15 4.84 -28.77
C SER A 267 0.11 4.79 -27.91
N ILE A 268 0.06 5.44 -26.73
CA ILE A 268 1.15 5.43 -25.75
C ILE A 268 1.51 3.98 -25.37
N LEU A 269 0.50 3.16 -25.06
CA LEU A 269 0.73 1.75 -24.71
C LEU A 269 1.34 0.96 -25.87
N LYS A 270 0.88 1.17 -27.11
CA LYS A 270 1.44 0.53 -28.30
C LYS A 270 2.91 0.90 -28.49
N ASP A 271 3.25 2.16 -28.36
CA ASP A 271 4.62 2.64 -28.53
C ASP A 271 5.53 2.03 -27.46
N HIS A 272 5.11 2.02 -26.19
CA HIS A 272 5.87 1.41 -25.12
C HIS A 272 5.97 -0.12 -25.25
N ALA A 273 4.92 -0.82 -25.67
CA ALA A 273 4.96 -2.26 -25.86
C ALA A 273 5.93 -2.69 -26.99
N THR A 274 6.14 -1.84 -27.99
CA THR A 274 6.92 -2.17 -29.19
C THR A 274 8.37 -1.67 -29.13
N ALA A 275 8.60 -0.48 -28.56
CA ALA A 275 9.87 0.24 -28.70
C ALA A 275 10.56 0.63 -27.38
N ASP A 276 9.93 0.44 -26.21
CA ASP A 276 10.57 0.84 -24.95
C ASP A 276 11.85 0.02 -24.69
N ASN A 277 12.91 0.71 -24.27
CA ASN A 277 14.21 0.10 -24.03
C ASN A 277 14.23 -0.82 -22.80
N GLN A 278 13.35 -0.61 -21.82
CA GLN A 278 13.26 -1.42 -20.61
C GLN A 278 12.14 -2.45 -20.70
N TRP A 279 12.49 -3.72 -20.47
CA TRP A 279 11.55 -4.84 -20.57
C TRP A 279 10.38 -4.74 -19.58
N ASN A 280 10.60 -4.20 -18.38
CA ASN A 280 9.56 -4.03 -17.36
C ASN A 280 8.49 -3.00 -17.79
N VAL A 281 8.88 -1.99 -18.57
CA VAL A 281 7.94 -1.01 -19.16
C VAL A 281 7.16 -1.65 -20.30
N ARG A 282 7.86 -2.34 -21.22
CA ARG A 282 7.21 -3.10 -22.30
C ARG A 282 6.19 -4.10 -21.74
N SER A 283 6.55 -4.83 -20.68
CA SER A 283 5.69 -5.82 -20.04
C SER A 283 4.44 -5.18 -19.44
N ALA A 284 4.58 -4.05 -18.74
CA ALA A 284 3.44 -3.31 -18.21
C ALA A 284 2.51 -2.80 -19.31
N ALA A 285 3.07 -2.32 -20.43
CA ALA A 285 2.30 -1.88 -21.58
C ALA A 285 1.53 -3.03 -22.26
N ILE A 286 2.16 -4.21 -22.41
CA ILE A 286 1.49 -5.42 -22.92
C ILE A 286 0.32 -5.83 -22.03
N GLU A 287 0.51 -5.91 -20.71
CA GLU A 287 -0.57 -6.29 -19.78
C GLU A 287 -1.71 -5.27 -19.81
N ALA A 288 -1.37 -3.98 -19.92
CA ALA A 288 -2.35 -2.90 -20.05
C ALA A 288 -3.17 -3.00 -21.35
N LEU A 289 -2.51 -3.22 -22.49
CA LEU A 289 -3.18 -3.45 -23.79
C LEU A 289 -4.11 -4.66 -23.72
N ALA A 290 -3.62 -5.78 -23.20
CA ALA A 290 -4.39 -7.02 -23.11
C ALA A 290 -5.63 -6.88 -22.21
N SER A 291 -5.49 -6.19 -21.08
CA SER A 291 -6.56 -6.06 -20.09
C SER A 291 -7.61 -5.02 -20.46
N ASN A 292 -7.20 -3.91 -21.11
CA ASN A 292 -8.07 -2.74 -21.31
C ASN A 292 -8.47 -2.52 -22.76
N PHE A 293 -7.69 -3.02 -23.71
CA PHE A 293 -7.93 -2.86 -25.14
C PHE A 293 -7.94 -4.21 -25.90
N PRO A 294 -8.59 -5.28 -25.39
CA PRO A 294 -8.52 -6.61 -26.00
C PRO A 294 -9.12 -6.66 -27.42
N ASN A 295 -10.08 -5.78 -27.71
CA ASN A 295 -10.77 -5.70 -28.99
C ASN A 295 -10.13 -4.72 -29.98
N HIS A 296 -9.11 -3.97 -29.56
CA HIS A 296 -8.40 -3.08 -30.49
C HIS A 296 -7.62 -3.94 -31.51
N PRO A 297 -7.69 -3.63 -32.82
CA PRO A 297 -7.11 -4.46 -33.87
C PRO A 297 -5.62 -4.77 -33.66
N ASP A 298 -4.87 -3.79 -33.16
CA ASP A 298 -3.43 -3.90 -32.97
C ASP A 298 -3.04 -4.75 -31.75
N THR A 299 -3.87 -4.81 -30.69
CA THR A 299 -3.51 -5.45 -29.41
C THR A 299 -3.07 -6.89 -29.61
N ARG A 300 -3.90 -7.67 -30.29
CA ARG A 300 -3.58 -9.09 -30.52
C ARG A 300 -2.33 -9.24 -31.36
N TRP A 301 -2.13 -8.41 -32.38
CA TRP A 301 -0.94 -8.47 -33.22
C TRP A 301 0.32 -8.17 -32.41
N ILE A 302 0.33 -7.09 -31.61
CA ILE A 302 1.47 -6.72 -30.75
C ILE A 302 1.82 -7.87 -29.81
N LEU A 303 0.84 -8.47 -29.13
CA LEU A 303 1.08 -9.59 -28.23
C LEU A 303 1.67 -10.80 -28.96
N LYS A 304 1.17 -11.14 -30.15
CA LYS A 304 1.69 -12.27 -30.95
C LYS A 304 3.12 -12.01 -31.43
N ASP A 305 3.39 -10.80 -31.89
CA ASP A 305 4.72 -10.37 -32.32
C ASP A 305 5.71 -10.44 -31.15
N ARG A 306 5.36 -9.87 -29.99
CA ARG A 306 6.20 -9.92 -28.79
C ARG A 306 6.40 -11.33 -28.23
N ALA A 307 5.41 -12.21 -28.36
CA ALA A 307 5.53 -13.62 -27.97
C ALA A 307 6.55 -14.42 -28.81
N THR A 308 6.79 -14.00 -30.06
CA THR A 308 7.57 -14.77 -31.03
C THR A 308 8.92 -14.13 -31.39
N ALA A 309 9.01 -12.81 -31.36
CA ALA A 309 10.16 -12.06 -31.91
C ALA A 309 10.88 -11.15 -30.89
N ASP A 310 10.39 -11.00 -29.65
CA ASP A 310 11.11 -10.15 -28.67
C ASP A 310 12.45 -10.78 -28.28
N ASN A 311 13.49 -9.95 -28.21
CA ASN A 311 14.84 -10.38 -27.89
C ASN A 311 15.00 -10.83 -26.43
N GLN A 312 14.15 -10.33 -25.53
CA GLN A 312 14.19 -10.69 -24.12
C GLN A 312 13.23 -11.85 -23.84
N TRP A 313 13.74 -12.91 -23.20
CA TRP A 313 12.94 -14.09 -22.88
C TRP A 313 11.75 -13.77 -21.96
N ASN A 314 11.93 -12.85 -21.02
CA ASN A 314 10.88 -12.44 -20.09
C ASN A 314 9.72 -11.75 -20.81
N MET A 315 9.99 -11.03 -21.90
CA MET A 315 8.97 -10.40 -22.73
C MET A 315 8.19 -11.42 -23.54
N ARG A 316 8.86 -12.44 -24.10
CA ARG A 316 8.16 -13.54 -24.76
C ARG A 316 7.24 -14.27 -23.78
N SER A 317 7.74 -14.60 -22.59
CA SER A 317 6.94 -15.18 -21.50
C SER A 317 5.74 -14.31 -21.12
N ALA A 318 5.95 -13.00 -20.91
CA ALA A 318 4.88 -12.07 -20.52
C ALA A 318 3.80 -11.96 -21.61
N ALA A 319 4.18 -11.87 -22.88
CA ALA A 319 3.26 -11.80 -24.00
C ALA A 319 2.43 -13.09 -24.15
N ILE A 320 3.07 -14.26 -23.98
CA ILE A 320 2.39 -15.57 -23.97
C ILE A 320 1.39 -15.67 -22.81
N GLN A 321 1.78 -15.23 -21.61
CA GLN A 321 0.88 -15.21 -20.45
C GLN A 321 -0.30 -14.25 -20.67
N ALA A 322 -0.06 -13.07 -21.24
CA ALA A 322 -1.11 -12.10 -21.54
C ALA A 322 -2.10 -12.66 -22.58
N LEU A 323 -1.61 -13.30 -23.65
CA LEU A 323 -2.44 -14.02 -24.63
C LEU A 323 -3.30 -15.08 -23.94
N ALA A 324 -2.67 -15.92 -23.12
CA ALA A 324 -3.36 -17.00 -22.43
C ALA A 324 -4.38 -16.50 -21.40
N LYS A 325 -4.12 -15.38 -20.73
CA LYS A 325 -4.98 -14.83 -19.68
C LYS A 325 -6.22 -14.14 -20.27
N HIS A 326 -6.04 -13.33 -21.31
CA HIS A 326 -7.06 -12.42 -21.84
C HIS A 326 -7.73 -12.91 -23.13
N PHE A 327 -7.13 -13.85 -23.85
CA PHE A 327 -7.67 -14.44 -25.09
C PHE A 327 -7.83 -15.97 -24.96
N ARG A 328 -8.42 -16.40 -23.83
CA ARG A 328 -8.51 -17.81 -23.43
C ARG A 328 -9.19 -18.69 -24.47
N TYR A 329 -8.68 -19.91 -24.61
CA TYR A 329 -9.28 -20.99 -25.40
C TYR A 329 -9.48 -20.68 -26.89
N GLN A 330 -8.80 -19.67 -27.42
CA GLN A 330 -8.78 -19.43 -28.86
C GLN A 330 -7.88 -20.48 -29.54
N PRO A 331 -8.43 -21.39 -30.37
CA PRO A 331 -7.65 -22.46 -30.98
C PRO A 331 -6.47 -21.95 -31.80
N GLU A 332 -6.61 -20.77 -32.41
CA GLU A 332 -5.58 -20.15 -33.24
C GLU A 332 -4.34 -19.70 -32.45
N LEU A 333 -4.41 -19.69 -31.11
CA LEU A 333 -3.26 -19.39 -30.25
C LEU A 333 -2.43 -20.64 -29.92
N PHE A 334 -2.96 -21.85 -30.15
CA PHE A 334 -2.23 -23.10 -29.93
C PHE A 334 -0.89 -23.09 -30.65
N GLU A 335 -0.87 -22.71 -31.93
CA GLU A 335 0.36 -22.68 -32.74
C GLU A 335 1.44 -21.74 -32.18
N ILE A 336 1.05 -20.63 -31.55
CA ILE A 336 2.00 -19.69 -30.94
C ILE A 336 2.63 -20.31 -29.70
N TYR A 337 1.80 -20.93 -28.85
CA TYR A 337 2.29 -21.62 -27.66
C TYR A 337 3.14 -22.83 -28.05
N TYR A 338 2.71 -23.60 -29.05
CA TYR A 338 3.44 -24.77 -29.55
C TYR A 338 4.80 -24.35 -30.10
N ASN A 339 4.82 -23.34 -30.98
CA ASN A 339 6.08 -22.83 -31.54
C ASN A 339 7.02 -22.30 -30.45
N CYS A 340 6.50 -21.59 -29.43
CA CYS A 340 7.33 -21.20 -28.30
C CYS A 340 7.88 -22.43 -27.55
N ALA A 341 7.02 -23.39 -27.21
CA ALA A 341 7.42 -24.60 -26.48
C ALA A 341 8.54 -25.40 -27.19
N VAL A 342 8.58 -25.40 -28.52
CA VAL A 342 9.58 -26.14 -29.30
C VAL A 342 10.79 -25.28 -29.66
N ASN A 343 10.58 -24.05 -30.13
CA ASN A 343 11.60 -23.29 -30.87
C ASN A 343 12.14 -22.07 -30.11
N ASP A 344 11.65 -21.76 -28.91
CA ASP A 344 12.13 -20.59 -28.18
C ASP A 344 13.64 -20.72 -27.87
N PRO A 345 14.46 -19.69 -28.19
CA PRO A 345 15.92 -19.77 -28.08
C PRO A 345 16.44 -19.57 -26.66
N PHE A 346 15.58 -19.61 -25.63
CA PHE A 346 15.99 -19.38 -24.25
C PHE A 346 17.06 -20.36 -23.78
N GLU A 347 18.13 -19.80 -23.24
CA GLU A 347 19.20 -20.48 -22.53
C GLU A 347 19.23 -20.00 -21.08
N ARG A 348 19.10 -20.93 -20.14
CA ARG A 348 19.12 -20.63 -18.72
C ARG A 348 20.53 -20.26 -18.26
N LYS A 349 20.67 -19.10 -17.63
CA LYS A 349 21.89 -18.64 -16.96
C LYS A 349 21.77 -18.68 -15.45
N GLN A 350 20.56 -18.45 -14.94
CA GLN A 350 20.27 -18.45 -13.52
C GLN A 350 19.06 -19.31 -13.19
N ASP A 351 19.08 -19.90 -12.01
CA ASP A 351 18.05 -20.87 -11.62
C ASP A 351 16.65 -20.29 -11.49
N TYR A 352 16.54 -19.00 -11.18
CA TYR A 352 15.28 -18.27 -11.01
C TYR A 352 14.65 -17.79 -12.33
N GLU A 353 15.35 -17.89 -13.47
CA GLU A 353 14.84 -17.40 -14.75
C GLU A 353 13.62 -18.21 -15.22
N THR A 354 12.59 -17.53 -15.71
CA THR A 354 11.37 -18.19 -16.17
C THR A 354 11.50 -18.56 -17.64
N ASN A 355 11.68 -19.85 -17.92
CA ASN A 355 11.84 -20.35 -19.28
C ASN A 355 10.52 -20.20 -20.07
N PRO A 356 10.50 -19.48 -21.21
CA PRO A 356 9.30 -19.31 -22.04
C PRO A 356 8.71 -20.63 -22.54
N ARG A 357 9.55 -21.63 -22.87
CA ARG A 357 9.08 -22.97 -23.27
C ARG A 357 8.22 -23.60 -22.19
N ARG A 358 8.67 -23.52 -20.93
CA ARG A 358 7.90 -23.99 -19.76
C ARG A 358 6.57 -23.26 -19.63
N VAL A 359 6.57 -21.94 -19.75
CA VAL A 359 5.35 -21.12 -19.66
C VAL A 359 4.33 -21.54 -20.72
N ALA A 360 4.77 -21.69 -21.96
CA ALA A 360 3.92 -22.13 -23.06
C ALA A 360 3.35 -23.54 -22.83
N LEU A 361 4.16 -24.47 -22.30
CA LEU A 361 3.70 -25.82 -21.96
C LEU A 361 2.64 -25.83 -20.87
N GLU A 362 2.83 -25.06 -19.79
CA GLU A 362 1.83 -24.93 -18.73
C GLU A 362 0.49 -24.42 -19.29
N ILE A 363 0.53 -23.48 -20.24
CA ILE A 363 -0.65 -22.97 -20.92
C ILE A 363 -1.28 -24.02 -21.84
N ILE A 364 -0.49 -24.74 -22.65
CA ILE A 364 -0.99 -25.82 -23.53
C ILE A 364 -1.68 -26.91 -22.71
N ILE A 365 -1.04 -27.38 -21.64
CA ILE A 365 -1.57 -28.39 -20.73
C ILE A 365 -2.90 -27.93 -20.11
N LYS A 366 -3.00 -26.65 -19.76
CA LYS A 366 -4.20 -26.11 -19.08
C LYS A 366 -5.35 -25.78 -20.04
N GLN A 367 -5.05 -25.20 -21.20
CA GLN A 367 -6.07 -24.69 -22.13
C GLN A 367 -6.36 -25.65 -23.30
N PHE A 368 -5.40 -26.50 -23.65
CA PHE A 368 -5.47 -27.43 -24.78
C PHE A 368 -5.10 -28.87 -24.40
N PRO A 369 -5.57 -29.43 -23.26
CA PRO A 369 -5.16 -30.77 -22.82
C PRO A 369 -5.55 -31.88 -23.81
N GLN A 370 -6.64 -31.69 -24.54
CA GLN A 370 -7.17 -32.66 -25.50
C GLN A 370 -6.76 -32.37 -26.95
N HIS A 371 -5.91 -31.37 -27.18
CA HIS A 371 -5.43 -31.10 -28.53
C HIS A 371 -4.54 -32.27 -29.00
N PRO A 372 -4.70 -32.78 -30.24
CA PRO A 372 -4.00 -33.99 -30.71
C PRO A 372 -2.47 -33.93 -30.60
N GLN A 373 -1.89 -32.73 -30.69
CA GLN A 373 -0.45 -32.51 -30.60
C GLN A 373 0.07 -32.29 -29.17
N THR A 374 -0.81 -32.13 -28.17
CA THR A 374 -0.36 -31.88 -26.79
C THR A 374 0.41 -33.06 -26.23
N LEU A 375 -0.12 -34.28 -26.29
CA LEU A 375 0.57 -35.45 -25.76
C LEU A 375 1.88 -35.79 -26.53
N PRO A 376 1.90 -35.78 -27.88
CA PRO A 376 3.15 -35.92 -28.63
C PRO A 376 4.23 -34.89 -28.27
N LEU A 377 3.84 -33.62 -28.11
CA LEU A 377 4.75 -32.55 -27.70
C LEU A 377 5.41 -32.85 -26.35
N LEU A 378 4.63 -33.32 -25.37
CA LEU A 378 5.17 -33.64 -24.05
C LEU A 378 6.18 -34.81 -24.12
N HIS A 379 5.90 -35.85 -24.90
CA HIS A 379 6.87 -36.95 -25.06
C HIS A 379 8.17 -36.48 -25.72
N ASP A 380 8.09 -35.67 -26.78
CA ASP A 380 9.28 -35.14 -27.46
C ASP A 380 10.15 -34.29 -26.54
N LEU A 381 9.54 -33.36 -25.80
CA LEU A 381 10.30 -32.43 -24.95
C LEU A 381 10.91 -33.09 -23.71
N VAL A 382 10.42 -34.25 -23.25
CA VAL A 382 11.08 -35.01 -22.17
C VAL A 382 12.45 -35.51 -22.59
N GLU A 383 12.60 -35.89 -23.85
CA GLU A 383 13.85 -36.41 -24.39
C GLU A 383 14.74 -35.29 -24.93
N ASN A 384 14.13 -34.28 -25.56
CA ASN A 384 14.84 -33.37 -26.46
C ASN A 384 14.94 -31.90 -26.01
N ASP A 385 14.17 -31.42 -25.01
CA ASP A 385 14.31 -30.00 -24.60
C ASP A 385 15.71 -29.75 -24.03
N PRO A 386 16.43 -28.69 -24.41
CA PRO A 386 17.79 -28.44 -23.90
C PRO A 386 17.83 -28.09 -22.40
N ASP A 387 16.75 -27.58 -21.82
CA ASP A 387 16.65 -27.19 -20.42
C ASP A 387 16.16 -28.36 -19.54
N GLY A 388 17.01 -28.80 -18.61
CA GLY A 388 16.70 -29.92 -17.71
C GLY A 388 15.45 -29.70 -16.83
N LYS A 389 15.15 -28.46 -16.44
CA LYS A 389 13.94 -28.15 -15.65
C LYS A 389 12.67 -28.27 -16.48
N VAL A 390 12.74 -28.05 -17.79
CA VAL A 390 11.62 -28.31 -18.70
C VAL A 390 11.40 -29.82 -18.81
N ARG A 391 12.45 -30.60 -19.08
CA ARG A 391 12.37 -32.07 -19.15
C ARG A 391 11.76 -32.67 -17.89
N GLU A 392 12.24 -32.25 -16.71
CA GLU A 392 11.72 -32.70 -15.42
C GLU A 392 10.25 -32.33 -15.21
N PHE A 393 9.87 -31.09 -15.52
CA PHE A 393 8.48 -30.63 -15.42
C PHE A 393 7.54 -31.50 -16.28
N VAL A 394 7.93 -31.75 -17.53
CA VAL A 394 7.11 -32.54 -18.46
C VAL A 394 7.05 -34.00 -18.03
N GLN A 395 8.15 -34.59 -17.58
CA GLN A 395 8.18 -35.97 -17.08
C GLN A 395 7.23 -36.14 -15.88
N ASN A 396 7.24 -35.19 -14.95
CA ASN A 396 6.32 -35.19 -13.82
C ASN A 396 4.86 -35.05 -14.28
N LYS A 397 4.59 -34.26 -15.31
CA LYS A 397 3.24 -34.11 -15.86
C LYS A 397 2.74 -35.39 -16.54
N LEU A 398 3.56 -36.07 -17.34
CA LEU A 398 3.19 -37.34 -17.98
C LEU A 398 2.85 -38.41 -16.93
N LYS A 399 3.66 -38.52 -15.86
CA LYS A 399 3.37 -39.40 -14.71
C LYS A 399 2.00 -39.10 -14.08
N GLN A 400 1.65 -37.82 -13.90
CA GLN A 400 0.33 -37.43 -13.38
C GLN A 400 -0.82 -37.83 -14.31
N TRP A 401 -0.58 -37.87 -15.62
CA TRP A 401 -1.57 -38.30 -16.61
C TRP A 401 -1.62 -39.82 -16.80
N GLY A 402 -0.73 -40.57 -16.15
CA GLY A 402 -0.59 -42.02 -16.36
C GLY A 402 -0.17 -42.37 -17.79
N LYS A 403 0.67 -41.51 -18.40
CA LYS A 403 1.14 -41.62 -19.78
C LYS A 403 2.64 -41.84 -19.85
#